data_AF-A0A8S3VM31-F1
#
_entry.id   AF-A0A8S3VM31-F1
#
_cell.length_a   1.000
_cell.length_b   1.000
_cell.length_c   1.000
_cell.angle_alpha   90.00
_cell.angle_beta   90.00
_cell.angle_gamma   90.00
#
_symmetry.space_group_name_H-M   'P 1'
#
loop_
_entity.id
_entity.type
_entity.pdbx_description
1 polymer ?
#
loop_
_entity_poly.entity_id
_entity_poly.type
_entity_poly.pdbx_seq_one_letter_code
_entity_poly.pdbx_strand_id
1 'polypeptide(L)'
;MTNNTFVDMPATIENITFTGCTILSVTEANFLSPFPSLQILQLIRVCLELESALKMLYPFENKKMNEIKFEEVNQGYCDGLVRTPFAVTITAEMMKYLQNICVQKLVMIRNGIVDFKPNSLLLHYHPECFKEIEFSGNRFSIMNGFKLKELITLIVKVSNLSTFHFSGLLGGIPYSRNDLNQYPLF
;
A
#
# COMPACT_ATOMS: atom_id res chain seq x y z
N MET A 1 -15.39 8.11 -20.99
CA MET A 1 -14.41 7.77 -22.04
C MET A 1 -14.07 6.30 -21.85
N THR A 2 -14.00 5.49 -22.91
CA THR A 2 -13.53 4.11 -22.80
C THR A 2 -12.01 4.10 -22.85
N ASN A 3 -11.37 3.61 -21.79
CA ASN A 3 -9.92 3.49 -21.74
C ASN A 3 -9.45 2.46 -22.77
N ASN A 4 -8.87 2.92 -23.88
CA ASN A 4 -8.46 2.04 -24.97
C ASN A 4 -7.10 1.35 -24.72
N THR A 5 -6.44 1.60 -23.59
CA THR A 5 -5.07 1.12 -23.30
C THR A 5 -4.97 -0.41 -23.27
N PHE A 6 -6.05 -1.12 -22.91
CA PHE A 6 -6.04 -2.57 -22.68
C PHE A 6 -7.11 -3.33 -23.47
N VAL A 7 -7.61 -2.77 -24.57
CA VAL A 7 -8.76 -3.34 -25.33
C VAL A 7 -8.49 -4.75 -25.83
N ASP A 8 -7.24 -5.06 -26.19
CA ASP A 8 -6.85 -6.37 -26.72
C ASP A 8 -6.29 -7.32 -25.65
N MET A 9 -6.27 -6.90 -24.38
CA MET A 9 -5.76 -7.74 -23.30
C MET A 9 -6.86 -8.68 -22.75
N PRO A 10 -6.53 -9.95 -22.46
CA PRO A 10 -7.49 -10.87 -21.87
C PRO A 10 -7.98 -10.42 -20.50
N ALA A 11 -9.30 -10.45 -20.28
CA ALA A 11 -9.92 -10.19 -18.98
C ALA A 11 -9.53 -11.22 -17.89
N THR A 12 -8.96 -12.36 -18.30
CA THR A 12 -8.50 -13.45 -17.43
C THR A 12 -7.11 -13.20 -16.83
N ILE A 13 -6.47 -12.05 -17.09
CA ILE A 13 -5.18 -11.73 -16.48
C ILE A 13 -5.37 -11.60 -14.96
N GLU A 14 -4.64 -12.44 -14.22
CA GLU A 14 -4.66 -12.46 -12.76
C GLU A 14 -3.48 -11.68 -12.15
N ASN A 15 -2.41 -11.47 -12.90
CA ASN A 15 -1.18 -10.86 -12.41
C ASN A 15 -0.71 -9.74 -13.33
N ILE A 16 -0.53 -8.54 -12.79
CA ILE A 16 0.04 -7.40 -13.51
C ILE A 16 1.17 -6.80 -12.69
N THR A 17 2.32 -6.63 -13.34
CA THR A 17 3.50 -5.98 -12.77
C THR A 17 3.96 -4.87 -13.70
N PHE A 18 4.01 -3.65 -13.20
CA PHE A 18 4.67 -2.51 -13.84
C PHE A 18 6.01 -2.29 -13.16
N THR A 19 7.09 -2.23 -13.94
CA THR A 19 8.45 -2.06 -13.40
C THR A 19 9.22 -1.02 -14.18
N GLY A 20 9.80 -0.03 -13.50
CA GLY A 20 10.67 0.97 -14.11
C GLY A 20 9.96 1.91 -15.10
N CYS A 21 8.63 2.02 -15.03
CA CYS A 21 7.87 2.90 -15.93
C CYS A 21 8.13 4.36 -15.55
N THR A 22 8.71 5.14 -16.47
CA THR A 22 9.06 6.56 -16.25
C THR A 22 7.87 7.50 -16.36
N ILE A 23 6.82 7.11 -17.08
CA ILE A 23 5.55 7.84 -17.15
C ILE A 23 4.43 6.80 -17.20
N LEU A 24 3.72 6.62 -16.09
CA LEU A 24 2.43 5.93 -16.07
C LEU A 24 1.35 6.99 -15.84
N SER A 25 0.77 7.50 -16.93
CA SER A 25 -0.29 8.52 -16.83
C SER A 25 -1.60 7.84 -16.45
N VAL A 26 -1.80 7.65 -15.14
CA VAL A 26 -3.08 7.20 -14.58
C VAL A 26 -3.92 8.44 -14.35
N THR A 27 -4.73 8.81 -15.33
CA THR A 27 -5.67 9.93 -15.21
C THR A 27 -7.03 9.51 -14.65
N GLU A 28 -7.37 8.21 -14.73
CA GLU A 28 -8.68 7.70 -14.36
C GLU A 28 -8.59 6.52 -13.37
N ALA A 29 -9.48 6.52 -12.36
CA ALA A 29 -9.56 5.46 -11.36
C ALA A 29 -9.96 4.09 -11.95
N ASN A 30 -10.60 4.07 -13.13
CA ASN A 30 -11.02 2.87 -13.84
C ASN A 30 -9.88 2.24 -14.69
N PHE A 31 -8.63 2.71 -14.58
CA PHE A 31 -7.53 2.29 -15.44
C PHE A 31 -7.38 0.76 -15.56
N LEU A 32 -7.56 0.04 -14.45
CA LEU A 32 -7.46 -1.42 -14.38
C LEU A 32 -8.82 -2.15 -14.52
N SER A 33 -9.91 -1.47 -14.86
CA SER A 33 -11.23 -2.09 -15.05
C SER A 33 -11.29 -3.23 -16.09
N PRO A 34 -10.44 -3.28 -17.14
CA PRO A 34 -10.41 -4.40 -18.07
C PRO A 34 -9.96 -5.74 -17.47
N PHE A 35 -9.40 -5.75 -16.24
CA PHE A 35 -8.84 -6.94 -15.59
C PHE A 35 -9.66 -7.38 -14.39
N PRO A 36 -10.91 -7.85 -14.55
CA PRO A 36 -11.78 -8.16 -13.43
C PRO A 36 -11.26 -9.30 -12.54
N SER A 37 -10.43 -10.19 -13.09
CA SER A 37 -9.83 -11.35 -12.40
C SER A 37 -8.51 -11.05 -11.69
N LEU A 38 -8.01 -9.81 -11.72
CA LEU A 38 -6.71 -9.46 -11.16
C LEU A 38 -6.62 -9.82 -9.67
N GLN A 39 -5.64 -10.65 -9.32
CA GLN A 39 -5.31 -11.08 -7.95
C GLN A 39 -4.00 -10.44 -7.45
N ILE A 40 -3.07 -10.12 -8.35
CA ILE A 40 -1.76 -9.56 -8.01
C ILE A 40 -1.53 -8.27 -8.82
N LEU A 41 -1.35 -7.16 -8.11
CA LEU A 41 -0.92 -5.89 -8.69
C LEU A 41 0.39 -5.45 -8.06
N GLN A 42 1.42 -5.28 -8.90
CA GLN A 42 2.73 -4.79 -8.46
C GLN A 42 3.14 -3.56 -9.26
N LEU A 43 3.47 -2.47 -8.56
CA LEU A 43 4.11 -1.28 -9.11
C LEU A 43 5.49 -1.16 -8.45
N ILE A 44 6.55 -1.29 -9.24
CA ILE A 44 7.93 -1.34 -8.75
C ILE A 44 8.74 -0.27 -9.47
N ARG A 45 9.24 0.73 -8.74
CA ARG A 45 10.01 1.86 -9.32
C ARG A 45 9.24 2.51 -10.48
N VAL A 46 7.95 2.72 -10.28
CA VAL A 46 7.05 3.35 -11.24
C VAL A 46 6.91 4.81 -10.87
N CYS A 47 7.05 5.70 -11.85
CA CYS A 47 6.85 7.13 -11.70
C CYS A 47 5.37 7.49 -11.58
N LEU A 48 4.84 7.38 -10.35
CA LEU A 48 3.44 7.65 -10.06
C LEU A 48 3.30 8.10 -8.59
N GLU A 49 2.54 9.16 -8.33
CA GLU A 49 2.24 9.54 -6.95
C GLU A 49 1.53 8.39 -6.22
N LEU A 50 1.86 8.16 -4.94
CA LEU A 50 1.25 7.07 -4.16
C LEU A 50 -0.29 7.18 -4.12
N GLU A 51 -0.82 8.41 -4.05
CA GLU A 51 -2.26 8.64 -4.11
C GLU A 51 -2.87 8.12 -5.41
N SER A 52 -2.22 8.39 -6.54
CA SER A 52 -2.67 7.92 -7.86
C SER A 52 -2.56 6.40 -7.98
N ALA A 53 -1.49 5.80 -7.43
CA ALA A 53 -1.35 4.35 -7.35
C ALA A 53 -2.48 3.69 -6.54
N LEU A 54 -2.85 4.27 -5.40
CA LEU A 54 -3.98 3.79 -4.59
C LEU A 54 -5.33 3.99 -5.31
N LYS A 55 -5.51 5.06 -6.08
CA LYS A 55 -6.72 5.28 -6.90
C LYS A 55 -6.91 4.21 -7.97
N MET A 56 -5.84 3.59 -8.49
CA MET A 56 -5.93 2.47 -9.44
C MET A 56 -6.65 1.25 -8.87
N LEU A 57 -6.77 1.15 -7.55
CA LEU A 57 -7.42 0.03 -6.87
C LEU A 57 -8.95 0.07 -6.95
N TYR A 58 -9.54 1.19 -7.39
CA TYR A 58 -10.99 1.36 -7.48
C TYR A 58 -11.75 0.19 -8.12
N PRO A 59 -11.31 -0.40 -9.25
CA PRO A 59 -12.02 -1.51 -9.90
C PRO A 59 -12.05 -2.82 -9.09
N PHE A 60 -11.31 -2.87 -7.98
CA PHE A 60 -11.18 -4.03 -7.11
C PHE A 60 -11.91 -3.85 -5.78
N GLU A 61 -12.59 -2.73 -5.57
CA GLU A 61 -13.42 -2.52 -4.37
C GLU A 61 -14.39 -3.70 -4.16
N ASN A 62 -14.49 -4.18 -2.93
CA ASN A 62 -15.27 -5.36 -2.53
C ASN A 62 -14.81 -6.69 -3.18
N LYS A 63 -13.59 -6.77 -3.71
CA LYS A 63 -13.00 -8.00 -4.24
C LYS A 63 -11.91 -8.56 -3.32
N LYS A 64 -11.53 -9.80 -3.60
CA LYS A 64 -10.36 -10.45 -3.01
C LYS A 64 -9.16 -10.28 -3.91
N MET A 65 -8.01 -9.96 -3.31
CA MET A 65 -6.72 -9.92 -3.99
C MET A 65 -5.70 -10.69 -3.15
N ASN A 66 -4.77 -11.36 -3.83
CA ASN A 66 -3.66 -12.03 -3.17
C ASN A 66 -2.59 -11.02 -2.76
N GLU A 67 -2.22 -10.10 -3.65
CA GLU A 67 -1.13 -9.17 -3.38
C GLU A 67 -1.36 -7.79 -4.01
N ILE A 68 -1.11 -6.75 -3.21
CA ILE A 68 -0.95 -5.38 -3.67
C ILE A 68 0.42 -4.91 -3.22
N LYS A 69 1.30 -4.63 -4.18
CA LYS A 69 2.67 -4.20 -3.93
C LYS A 69 2.97 -2.87 -4.60
N PHE A 70 3.25 -1.86 -3.80
CA PHE A 70 3.79 -0.58 -4.24
C PHE A 70 5.18 -0.43 -3.64
N GLU A 71 6.20 -0.61 -4.47
CA GLU A 71 7.59 -0.44 -4.09
C GLU A 71 8.17 0.73 -4.87
N GLU A 72 8.65 1.75 -4.15
CA GLU A 72 9.37 2.85 -4.80
C GLU A 72 8.50 3.59 -5.86
N VAL A 73 7.20 3.74 -5.60
CA VAL A 73 6.24 4.36 -6.54
C VAL A 73 6.25 5.90 -6.43
N ASN A 74 6.28 6.42 -5.20
CA ASN A 74 6.29 7.85 -4.92
C ASN A 74 7.67 8.53 -5.08
N GLN A 75 8.42 8.09 -6.09
CA GLN A 75 9.80 8.50 -6.29
C GLN A 75 9.90 9.69 -7.23
N GLY A 76 10.76 10.66 -6.91
CA GLY A 76 11.20 11.69 -7.85
C GLY A 76 12.13 11.16 -8.96
N TYR A 77 12.11 9.84 -9.23
CA TYR A 77 12.99 9.13 -10.17
C TYR A 77 12.72 9.45 -11.65
N CYS A 78 11.70 10.25 -11.94
CA CYS A 78 11.20 10.47 -13.29
C CYS A 78 12.12 11.34 -14.15
N ASP A 79 13.07 12.04 -13.51
CA ASP A 79 13.99 12.96 -14.17
C ASP A 79 15.46 12.46 -14.16
N GLY A 80 15.71 11.19 -13.84
CA GLY A 80 17.06 10.60 -13.89
C GLY A 80 18.07 11.16 -12.85
N LEU A 81 17.63 12.04 -11.96
CA LEU A 81 18.42 12.59 -10.86
C LEU A 81 17.97 11.93 -9.56
N VAL A 82 18.93 11.43 -8.77
CA VAL A 82 18.70 10.80 -7.47
C VAL A 82 17.95 11.79 -6.56
N ARG A 83 16.64 11.63 -6.48
CA ARG A 83 15.79 12.41 -5.57
C ARG A 83 15.01 11.45 -4.68
N THR A 84 15.21 11.65 -3.39
CA THR A 84 14.48 11.03 -2.29
C THR A 84 12.97 11.02 -2.58
N PRO A 85 12.23 9.96 -2.24
CA PRO A 85 10.78 9.94 -2.37
C PRO A 85 10.13 11.20 -1.79
N PHE A 86 9.03 11.68 -2.39
CA PHE A 86 8.27 12.79 -1.82
C PHE A 86 7.70 12.40 -0.45
N ALA A 87 7.61 13.35 0.46
CA ALA A 87 7.01 13.10 1.76
C ALA A 87 5.51 12.94 1.59
N VAL A 88 4.95 11.81 2.04
CA VAL A 88 3.51 11.56 1.97
C VAL A 88 2.95 11.26 3.35
N THR A 89 1.84 11.94 3.66
CA THR A 89 1.02 11.65 4.84
C THR A 89 -0.22 10.90 4.38
N ILE A 90 -0.39 9.65 4.82
CA ILE A 90 -1.54 8.82 4.43
C ILE A 90 -2.83 9.41 5.01
N THR A 91 -3.88 9.51 4.21
CA THR A 91 -5.22 9.94 4.62
C THR A 91 -6.25 8.85 4.38
N ALA A 92 -7.42 8.94 5.03
CA ALA A 92 -8.51 8.00 4.81
C ALA A 92 -8.97 8.00 3.35
N GLU A 93 -9.00 9.18 2.71
CA GLU A 93 -9.37 9.31 1.30
C GLU A 93 -8.41 8.56 0.38
N MET A 94 -7.09 8.64 0.62
CA MET A 94 -6.10 7.89 -0.15
C MET A 94 -6.32 6.38 -0.04
N MET A 95 -6.71 5.90 1.14
CA MET A 95 -6.87 4.48 1.42
C MET A 95 -8.25 3.93 1.06
N LYS A 96 -9.24 4.78 0.76
CA LYS A 96 -10.68 4.42 0.71
C LYS A 96 -10.98 3.15 -0.10
N TYR A 97 -10.32 2.95 -1.24
CA TYR A 97 -10.51 1.77 -2.07
C TYR A 97 -9.86 0.53 -1.43
N LEU A 98 -8.62 0.65 -0.98
CA LEU A 98 -7.91 -0.42 -0.29
C LEU A 98 -8.66 -0.90 0.96
N GLN A 99 -9.30 -0.01 1.72
CA GLN A 99 -10.06 -0.36 2.92
C GLN A 99 -11.16 -1.40 2.67
N ASN A 100 -11.71 -1.44 1.45
CA ASN A 100 -12.79 -2.32 1.01
C ASN A 100 -12.30 -3.54 0.20
N ILE A 101 -10.98 -3.76 0.09
CA ILE A 101 -10.41 -4.91 -0.63
C ILE A 101 -9.98 -5.96 0.39
N CYS A 102 -10.44 -7.20 0.26
CA CYS A 102 -9.90 -8.30 1.05
C CYS A 102 -8.55 -8.74 0.48
N VAL A 103 -7.46 -8.13 0.93
CA VAL A 103 -6.09 -8.39 0.45
C VAL A 103 -5.30 -9.25 1.43
N GLN A 104 -4.56 -10.24 0.93
CA GLN A 104 -3.72 -11.11 1.77
C GLN A 104 -2.35 -10.51 2.07
N LYS A 105 -1.72 -9.90 1.07
CA LYS A 105 -0.39 -9.30 1.17
C LYS A 105 -0.41 -7.85 0.71
N LEU A 106 -0.10 -6.94 1.63
CA LEU A 106 0.04 -5.51 1.34
C LEU A 106 1.48 -5.07 1.58
N VAL A 107 2.11 -4.57 0.52
CA VAL A 107 3.50 -4.13 0.54
C VAL A 107 3.54 -2.68 0.08
N MET A 108 3.89 -1.75 0.96
CA MET A 108 4.14 -0.34 0.62
C MET A 108 5.56 0.07 1.05
N ILE A 109 6.57 -0.34 0.28
CA ILE A 109 7.99 -0.17 0.60
C ILE A 109 8.53 1.11 -0.02
N ARG A 110 9.31 1.89 0.76
CA ARG A 110 10.08 3.04 0.26
C ARG A 110 9.26 4.06 -0.55
N ASN A 111 8.00 4.26 -0.20
CA ASN A 111 7.10 5.23 -0.84
C ASN A 111 7.16 6.63 -0.20
N GLY A 112 8.16 6.87 0.67
CA GLY A 112 8.33 8.17 1.30
C GLY A 112 7.26 8.50 2.34
N ILE A 113 6.55 7.50 2.86
CA ILE A 113 5.52 7.70 3.88
C ILE A 113 6.18 8.24 5.14
N VAL A 114 5.75 9.42 5.59
CA VAL A 114 6.30 10.10 6.78
C VAL A 114 5.34 10.06 7.97
N ASP A 115 4.04 10.00 7.67
CA ASP A 115 2.98 10.07 8.66
C ASP A 115 1.66 9.48 8.12
N PHE A 116 0.67 9.36 8.99
CA PHE A 116 -0.70 9.00 8.66
C PHE A 116 -1.66 9.81 9.53
N LYS A 117 -2.76 10.28 8.93
CA LYS A 117 -3.85 10.94 9.66
C LYS A 117 -4.62 9.92 10.50
N PRO A 118 -5.31 10.35 11.56
CA PRO A 118 -6.22 9.46 12.25
C PRO A 118 -7.18 8.79 11.27
N ASN A 119 -7.53 7.53 11.53
CA ASN A 119 -8.51 6.76 10.77
C ASN A 119 -8.11 6.50 9.30
N SER A 120 -6.82 6.48 8.96
CA SER A 120 -6.37 6.37 7.57
C SER A 120 -5.81 5.01 7.18
N LEU A 121 -4.57 4.73 7.59
CA LEU A 121 -3.79 3.56 7.17
C LEU A 121 -4.39 2.24 7.66
N LEU A 122 -5.09 2.29 8.80
CA LEU A 122 -5.39 1.12 9.64
C LEU A 122 -6.88 0.85 9.87
N LEU A 123 -7.76 1.64 9.23
CA LEU A 123 -9.19 1.35 9.16
C LEU A 123 -9.47 0.49 7.94
N HIS A 124 -9.17 -0.79 8.03
CA HIS A 124 -9.54 -1.76 7.01
C HIS A 124 -10.85 -2.43 7.39
N TYR A 125 -11.77 -2.62 6.45
CA TYR A 125 -13.05 -3.32 6.71
C TYR A 125 -12.89 -4.84 6.72
N HIS A 126 -11.84 -5.34 6.07
CA HIS A 126 -11.49 -6.76 6.00
C HIS A 126 -10.13 -7.09 6.64
N PRO A 127 -9.85 -6.68 7.89
CA PRO A 127 -8.55 -6.90 8.52
C PRO A 127 -8.22 -8.40 8.66
N GLU A 128 -9.24 -9.26 8.71
CA GLU A 128 -9.10 -10.72 8.72
C GLU A 128 -8.43 -11.28 7.46
N CYS A 129 -8.40 -10.53 6.35
CA CYS A 129 -7.79 -11.01 5.12
C CYS A 129 -6.25 -10.92 5.14
N PHE A 130 -5.69 -10.00 5.93
CA PHE A 130 -4.24 -9.79 5.97
C PHE A 130 -3.51 -10.99 6.55
N LYS A 131 -2.51 -11.45 5.79
CA LYS A 131 -1.48 -12.40 6.23
C LYS A 131 -0.12 -11.72 6.34
N GLU A 132 0.19 -10.83 5.39
CA GLU A 132 1.47 -10.12 5.32
C GLU A 132 1.24 -8.62 5.12
N ILE A 133 1.88 -7.81 5.97
CA ILE A 133 1.93 -6.36 5.81
C ILE A 133 3.39 -5.90 5.91
N GLU A 134 3.83 -5.14 4.92
CA GLU A 134 5.18 -4.58 4.89
C GLU A 134 5.19 -3.09 4.53
N PHE A 135 5.72 -2.27 5.45
CA PHE A 135 5.89 -0.83 5.31
C PHE A 135 7.35 -0.40 5.44
N SER A 136 8.29 -1.29 5.13
CA SER A 136 9.73 -1.07 5.32
C SER A 136 10.29 0.08 4.44
N GLY A 137 11.36 0.72 4.93
CA GLY A 137 12.08 1.75 4.19
C GLY A 137 11.30 3.07 3.98
N ASN A 138 10.23 3.29 4.73
CA ASN A 138 9.55 4.58 4.78
C ASN A 138 10.22 5.52 5.80
N ARG A 139 9.75 6.76 5.93
CA ARG A 139 10.33 7.79 6.82
C ARG A 139 9.38 8.12 7.97
N PHE A 140 8.72 7.10 8.52
CA PHE A 140 7.81 7.29 9.63
C PHE A 140 8.50 8.08 10.74
N SER A 141 7.88 9.19 11.13
CA SER A 141 8.31 9.95 12.30
C SER A 141 8.18 9.08 13.55
N ILE A 142 9.01 9.36 14.57
CA ILE A 142 8.95 8.72 15.89
C ILE A 142 7.48 8.67 16.33
N MET A 143 6.99 7.47 16.63
CA MET A 143 5.57 7.28 16.91
C MET A 143 5.18 8.08 18.15
N ASN A 144 4.28 9.05 17.99
CA ASN A 144 3.57 9.62 19.12
C ASN A 144 2.46 8.65 19.58
N GLY A 145 1.88 8.87 20.77
CA GLY A 145 0.92 7.94 21.37
C GLY A 145 -0.30 7.62 20.50
N PHE A 146 -0.74 8.57 19.65
CA PHE A 146 -1.84 8.34 18.71
C PHE A 146 -1.47 7.33 17.62
N LYS A 147 -0.29 7.48 17.02
CA LYS A 147 0.20 6.56 15.97
C LYS A 147 0.37 5.14 16.50
N LEU A 148 0.89 5.01 17.73
CA LEU A 148 1.01 3.73 18.40
C LEU A 148 -0.38 3.09 18.63
N LYS A 149 -1.37 3.87 19.07
CA LYS A 149 -2.73 3.36 19.30
C LYS A 149 -3.38 2.83 18.03
N GLU A 150 -3.22 3.52 16.90
CA GLU A 150 -3.74 3.02 15.62
C GLU A 150 -3.06 1.72 15.21
N LEU A 151 -1.73 1.65 15.35
CA LEU A 151 -0.96 0.46 15.02
C LEU A 151 -1.40 -0.75 15.85
N ILE A 152 -1.57 -0.56 17.16
CA ILE A 152 -2.11 -1.59 18.06
C ILE A 152 -3.52 -2.00 17.61
N THR A 153 -4.37 -1.03 17.24
CA THR A 153 -5.74 -1.32 16.79
C THR A 153 -5.75 -2.21 15.54
N LEU A 154 -4.84 -1.97 14.58
CA LEU A 154 -4.68 -2.88 13.44
C LEU A 154 -4.25 -4.27 13.91
N ILE A 155 -3.16 -4.34 14.67
CA ILE A 155 -2.54 -5.61 15.10
C ILE A 155 -3.55 -6.49 15.85
N VAL A 156 -4.42 -5.90 16.65
CA VAL A 156 -5.48 -6.64 17.37
C VAL A 156 -6.58 -7.14 16.42
N LYS A 157 -6.87 -6.41 15.33
CA LYS A 157 -7.93 -6.78 14.37
C LYS A 157 -7.49 -7.78 13.31
N VAL A 158 -6.21 -7.82 12.98
CA VAL A 158 -5.63 -8.71 11.95
C VAL A 158 -5.37 -10.10 12.52
N SER A 159 -6.43 -10.91 12.64
CA SER A 159 -6.38 -12.24 13.25
C SER A 159 -5.49 -13.25 12.53
N ASN A 160 -5.31 -13.09 11.21
CA ASN A 160 -4.56 -14.02 10.34
C ASN A 160 -3.14 -13.55 10.01
N LEU A 161 -2.66 -12.47 10.65
CA LEU A 161 -1.36 -11.89 10.32
C LEU A 161 -0.22 -12.82 10.75
N SER A 162 0.57 -13.28 9.78
CA SER A 162 1.81 -14.04 10.01
C SER A 162 3.03 -13.14 10.02
N THR A 163 3.02 -12.04 9.26
CA THR A 163 4.18 -11.17 9.07
C THR A 163 3.79 -9.71 9.11
N PHE A 164 4.46 -8.95 9.97
CA PHE A 164 4.33 -7.50 10.08
C PHE A 164 5.72 -6.86 10.05
N HIS A 165 6.07 -6.20 8.96
CA HIS A 165 7.36 -5.52 8.83
C HIS A 165 7.16 -4.01 8.77
N PHE A 166 7.67 -3.32 9.78
CA PHE A 166 7.61 -1.87 9.89
C PHE A 166 9.00 -1.33 10.24
N SER A 167 9.63 -0.61 9.33
CA SER A 167 10.95 -0.02 9.56
C SER A 167 11.10 1.35 8.89
N GLY A 168 11.74 2.27 9.60
CA GLY A 168 12.07 3.61 9.12
C GLY A 168 13.49 3.67 8.53
N LEU A 169 13.73 4.61 7.61
CA LEU A 169 15.05 4.92 7.05
C LEU A 169 16.06 5.50 8.07
N LEU A 170 15.61 5.87 9.27
CA LEU A 170 16.47 6.22 10.40
C LEU A 170 16.54 5.03 11.36
N GLY A 171 17.43 4.08 11.07
CA GLY A 171 17.90 3.06 12.03
C GLY A 171 16.84 2.22 12.75
N GLY A 172 15.77 1.79 12.06
CA GLY A 172 14.70 1.02 12.69
C GLY A 172 15.12 -0.40 13.11
N ILE A 173 15.04 -0.66 14.41
CA ILE A 173 15.03 -2.01 15.00
C ILE A 173 13.80 -2.76 14.45
N PRO A 174 13.96 -3.97 13.89
CA PRO A 174 12.81 -4.77 13.45
C PRO A 174 11.99 -5.20 14.68
N TYR A 175 10.67 -4.94 14.67
CA TYR A 175 9.75 -5.46 15.68
C TYR A 175 9.19 -6.81 15.22
N SER A 176 9.45 -7.87 15.99
CA SER A 176 8.79 -9.17 15.83
C SER A 176 7.52 -9.24 16.69
N ARG A 177 6.63 -10.18 16.39
CA ARG A 177 5.41 -10.44 17.20
C ARG A 177 5.72 -10.70 18.69
N ASN A 178 6.93 -11.20 19.00
CA ASN A 178 7.36 -11.44 20.38
C ASN A 178 7.69 -10.15 21.15
N ASP A 179 8.09 -9.10 20.44
CA ASP A 179 8.43 -7.80 21.06
C ASP A 179 7.18 -7.00 21.46
N LEU A 180 6.04 -7.31 20.83
CA LEU A 180 4.76 -6.65 21.09
C LEU A 180 4.03 -7.19 22.33
N ASN A 181 4.35 -8.41 22.77
CA ASN A 181 3.77 -9.02 23.98
C ASN A 181 4.38 -8.46 25.29
N GLN A 182 5.42 -7.62 25.22
CA GLN A 182 6.08 -7.03 26.39
C GLN A 182 5.48 -5.70 26.84
N TYR A 183 4.54 -5.13 26.08
CA TYR A 183 3.83 -3.92 26.48
C TYR A 183 2.52 -4.30 27.16
N PRO A 184 2.34 -4.00 28.47
CA PRO A 184 1.09 -4.28 29.14
C PRO A 184 -0.02 -3.50 28.45
N LEU A 185 -0.99 -4.24 27.92
CA LEU A 185 -2.26 -3.69 27.47
C LEU A 185 -2.89 -3.01 28.69
N PHE A 186 -3.03 -1.69 28.62
CA PHE A 186 -3.88 -0.93 29.55
C PHE A 186 -5.35 -1.27 29.31
#